data_AF-A0A1J5T9Y3-F1
#
_entry.id   AF-A0A1J5T9Y3-F1
#
_cell.length_a   1.000
_cell.length_b   1.000
_cell.length_c   1.000
_cell.angle_alpha   90.00
_cell.angle_beta   90.00
_cell.angle_gamma   90.00
#
_symmetry.space_group_name_H-M   'P 1'
#
loop_
_entity.id
_entity.type
_entity.pdbx_description
1 polymer ?
#
loop_
_entity_poly.entity_id
_entity_poly.type
_entity_poly.pdbx_seq_one_letter_code
_entity_poly.pdbx_strand_id
1 'polypeptide(L)' 'MLDDNKLEFYVSRISTKADIRKAVQELFQVEALKVNTRITKEGKLAIVRLTPDHSAEDLSNRLGIL' A
#
# COMPACT_ATOMS: atom_id res chain seq x y z
N MET A 1 6.21 -7.98 17.43
CA MET A 1 7.54 -7.32 17.21
C MET A 1 7.60 -7.00 15.73
N LEU A 2 7.30 -5.72 15.42
CA LEU A 2 7.15 -5.13 14.09
C LEU A 2 6.03 -5.75 13.23
N ASP A 3 4.79 -5.60 13.72
CA ASP A 3 3.60 -5.47 12.88
C ASP A 3 3.85 -4.28 11.96
N ASP A 4 4.46 -4.59 10.82
CA ASP A 4 4.86 -3.61 9.85
C ASP A 4 3.57 -3.04 9.28
N ASN A 5 3.16 -1.85 9.75
CA ASN A 5 2.01 -1.07 9.30
C ASN A 5 2.08 -0.79 7.79
N LYS A 6 1.87 -1.85 7.01
CA LYS A 6 2.21 -1.99 5.60
C LYS A 6 1.13 -2.82 4.94
N LEU A 7 0.85 -2.48 3.68
CA LEU A 7 -0.02 -3.22 2.79
C LEU A 7 0.70 -3.52 1.48
N GLU A 8 0.37 -4.66 0.91
CA GLU A 8 0.89 -5.08 -0.38
C GLU A 8 -0.21 -4.99 -1.43
N PHE A 9 0.10 -4.31 -2.54
CA PHE A 9 -0.81 -4.13 -3.66
C PHE A 9 -0.14 -4.59 -4.95
N TYR A 10 -0.87 -5.38 -5.72
CA TYR A 10 -0.53 -5.55 -7.13
C TYR A 10 -0.97 -4.33 -7.92
N VAL A 11 -0.02 -3.70 -8.59
CA VAL A 11 -0.23 -2.46 -9.35
C VAL A 11 0.22 -2.63 -10.80
N SER A 12 -0.20 -1.70 -11.65
CA SER A 12 0.25 -1.66 -13.04
C SER A 12 1.77 -1.52 -13.13
N ARG A 13 2.37 -2.22 -14.10
CA ARG A 13 3.83 -2.27 -14.26
C ARG A 13 4.46 -0.91 -14.56
N ILE A 14 3.68 -0.01 -15.18
CA ILE A 14 4.09 1.34 -15.54
C ILE A 14 3.94 2.36 -14.39
N SER A 15 3.23 2.03 -13.31
CA SER A 15 2.96 2.99 -12.23
C SER A 15 4.22 3.40 -11.48
N THR A 16 4.41 4.70 -11.26
CA THR A 16 5.52 5.21 -10.45
C THR A 16 5.18 5.18 -8.95
N LYS A 17 6.17 5.39 -8.08
CA LYS A 17 5.93 5.48 -6.63
C LYS A 17 5.03 6.68 -6.26
N ALA A 18 5.06 7.74 -7.05
CA ALA A 18 4.21 8.92 -6.85
C ALA A 18 2.74 8.60 -7.18
N ASP A 19 2.51 7.92 -8.30
CA ASP A 19 1.14 7.50 -8.71
C ASP A 19 0.52 6.58 -7.66
N ILE A 20 1.30 5.61 -7.17
CA ILE A 20 0.85 4.67 -6.13
C ILE A 20 0.49 5.42 -4.85
N ARG A 21 1.33 6.37 -4.40
CA ARG A 21 1.04 7.17 -3.20
C ARG A 21 -0.26 7.97 -3.35
N LYS A 22 -0.43 8.64 -4.51
CA LYS A 22 -1.62 9.43 -4.79
C LYS A 22 -2.89 8.55 -4.84
N ALA A 23 -2.82 7.42 -5.53
CA ALA A 23 -3.95 6.49 -5.62
C ALA A 23 -4.35 5.91 -4.26
N VAL A 24 -3.37 5.56 -3.41
CA VAL A 24 -3.65 5.08 -2.05
C VAL A 24 -4.38 6.15 -1.22
N GLN A 25 -3.93 7.41 -1.32
CA GLN A 25 -4.56 8.52 -0.62
C GLN A 25 -5.98 8.80 -1.13
N GLU A 26 -6.19 8.80 -2.45
CA GLU A 26 -7.50 9.09 -3.04
C GLU A 26 -8.52 7.97 -2.80
N LEU A 27 -8.10 6.70 -2.92
CA LEU A 27 -9.02 5.55 -2.84
C LEU A 27 -9.31 5.14 -1.39
N PHE A 28 -8.32 5.21 -0.52
CA PHE A 28 -8.44 4.67 0.84
C PHE A 28 -8.43 5.76 1.92
N GLN A 29 -8.21 7.03 1.54
CA GLN A 29 -8.12 8.17 2.48
C GLN A 29 -7.07 7.97 3.57
N VAL A 30 -5.96 7.30 3.22
CA VAL A 30 -4.82 7.07 4.12
C VAL A 30 -3.55 7.66 3.55
N GLU A 31 -2.67 8.12 4.43
CA GLU A 31 -1.36 8.63 4.04
C GLU A 31 -0.27 7.54 4.08
N ALA A 32 0.53 7.48 3.01
CA ALA A 32 1.63 6.53 2.90
C ALA A 32 2.98 7.17 3.24
N LEU A 33 3.54 6.78 4.38
CA LEU A 33 4.88 7.15 4.83
C LEU A 33 5.97 6.74 3.82
N LYS A 34 5.92 5.50 3.32
CA LYS A 34 6.94 4.99 2.39
C LYS A 34 6.36 3.99 1.40
N VAL A 35 6.72 4.12 0.13
CA VAL A 35 6.34 3.16 -0.92
C VAL A 35 7.60 2.48 -1.47
N ASN A 36 7.61 1.16 -1.41
CA ASN A 36 8.61 0.31 -2.06
C ASN A 36 7.92 -0.48 -3.16
N THR A 37 8.64 -0.77 -4.25
CA THR A 37 8.09 -1.53 -5.37
C THR A 37 9.10 -2.55 -5.82
N ARG A 38 8.64 -3.75 -6.18
CA ARG A 38 9.44 -4.79 -6.84
C ARG A 38 8.67 -5.35 -8.04
N ILE A 39 9.38 -5.86 -9.03
CA ILE A 39 8.77 -6.59 -10.15
C ILE A 39 8.76 -8.07 -9.80
N THR A 40 7.58 -8.69 -9.85
CA THR A 40 7.38 -10.13 -9.66
C THR A 40 6.91 -10.76 -10.98
N LYS A 41 6.70 -12.08 -10.99
CA LYS A 41 6.18 -12.79 -12.16
C LYS A 41 4.71 -12.43 -12.48
N GLU A 42 3.94 -12.08 -11.45
CA GLU A 42 2.51 -11.75 -11.55
C GLU A 42 2.27 -10.27 -11.89
N GLY A 43 3.25 -9.39 -11.65
CA GLY A 43 3.12 -7.97 -11.94
C GLY A 43 4.10 -7.11 -11.17
N LYS A 44 3.73 -5.85 -10.93
CA LYS A 44 4.50 -4.97 -10.03
C LYS A 44 3.85 -5.03 -8.66
N LEU A 45 4.62 -5.45 -7.66
CA LEU A 45 4.19 -5.49 -6.27
C LEU A 45 4.64 -4.19 -5.59
N ALA A 46 3.68 -3.47 -5.02
CA ALA A 46 3.90 -2.28 -4.23
C ALA A 46 3.69 -2.58 -2.75
N ILE A 47 4.71 -2.31 -1.93
CA ILE A 47 4.66 -2.42 -0.48
C ILE A 47 4.57 -1.00 0.07
N VAL A 48 3.41 -0.67 0.62
CA VAL A 48 3.04 0.67 1.09
C VAL A 48 3.03 0.67 2.60
N ARG A 49 3.95 1.41 3.23
CA ARG A 49 3.94 1.67 4.67
C ARG A 49 3.09 2.89 4.96
N LEU A 50 2.10 2.74 5.82
CA LEU A 50 1.20 3.81 6.24
C LEU A 50 1.84 4.68 7.32
N THR A 51 1.33 5.90 7.49
CA THR A 51 1.69 6.76 8.64
C THR A 51 1.19 6.13 9.95
N PRO A 52 1.80 6.48 11.11
CA PRO A 52 1.37 5.94 12.41
C PRO A 52 -0.09 6.27 12.76
N ASP A 53 -0.66 7.31 12.15
CA ASP A 53 -2.05 7.74 12.36
C ASP A 53 -3.08 6.81 11.69
N HIS A 54 -2.63 5.87 10.85
CA HIS A 54 -3.47 4.90 10.16
C HIS A 54 -3.01 3.47 10.45
N SER A 55 -3.96 2.55 10.59
CA SER A 55 -3.71 1.12 10.80
C SER A 55 -3.93 0.32 9.52
N ALA A 56 -2.93 -0.46 9.13
CA ALA A 56 -3.04 -1.41 8.02
C ALA A 56 -4.07 -2.51 8.30
N GLU A 57 -4.23 -2.92 9.56
CA GLU A 57 -5.22 -3.93 9.96
C GLU A 57 -6.65 -3.41 9.78
N ASP A 58 -6.93 -2.19 10.22
CA ASP A 58 -8.23 -1.55 10.04
C ASP A 58 -8.57 -1.38 8.56
N LEU A 59 -7.58 -1.00 7.74
CA LEU A 59 -7.77 -0.88 6.31
C LEU A 59 -8.03 -2.25 5.65
N SER A 60 -7.30 -3.30 6.04
CA SER A 60 -7.55 -4.68 5.57
C SER A 60 -8.96 -5.17 5.92
N ASN A 61 -9.43 -4.88 7.14
CA ASN A 61 -10.78 -5.19 7.58
C ASN A 61 -11.85 -4.46 6.73
N ARG A 62 -11.64 -3.17 6.44
CA ARG A 62 -12.54 -2.39 5.57
C ARG A 62 -12.57 -2.92 4.15
N LEU A 63 -11.46 -3.47 3.67
CA LEU A 63 -11.35 -4.08 2.33
C LEU A 63 -11.85 -5.53 2.29
N GLY A 64 -12.09 -6.16 3.46
CA GLY A 64 -12.55 -7.55 3.56
C GLY A 64 -11.50 -8.58 3.15
N ILE A 65 -10.21 -8.27 3.38
CA ILE A 65 -9.07 -9.12 2.96
C ILE A 65 -8.47 -9.89 4.15
N LEU A 66 -8.93 -9.61 5.38
CA LEU A 66 -8.47 -10.28 6.61
C LEU A 66 -9.07 -11.68 6.80
#